data_AF-A0A946CEQ3-F1
#
_entry.id   AF-A0A946CEQ3-F1
#
_cell.length_a   1.000
_cell.length_b   1.000
_cell.length_c   1.000
_cell.angle_alpha   90.00
_cell.angle_beta   90.00
_cell.angle_gamma   90.00
#
_symmetry.space_group_name_H-M   'P 1'
#
loop_
_entity.id
_entity.type
_entity.pdbx_description
1 polymer ?
#
loop_
_entity_poly.entity_id
_entity_poly.type
_entity_poly.pdbx_seq_one_letter_code
_entity_poly.pdbx_strand_id
1 'polypeptide(L)'
;FLSGVLHSEARDRKNGNVAIDQYLAEKVGNQTRFPSLTVGSEGGIHGGCQLSWTRSGVRVPPITNPGDLFDRLFSNDSPKRRLERKGENRLQKSILDAVNDEAKGLSKKVNLEDREKLDEYFTSIRDVEKRIELRRRWADHPKPNAPLDKPANKNTVDDLPILYELIALALQTDSTRIATLEVGGSFLPQNLGIDKSYHSLSHHGNKADAITDLIKLETYQIEQYGKFLGRLQSIQDGEGTLLDSTSVLFGSGIGSGNSHTNSDLPVIVAGGGYKHGDFKKVESKGLNKVRLCNLYVDLAQRMGVETDFFGNSTGRFS
;
A
#
# COMPACT_ATOMS: atom_id res chain seq x y z
N PHE A 1 3.32 8.32 5.75
CA PHE A 1 3.64 8.62 4.34
C PHE A 1 2.37 8.66 3.50
N LEU A 2 1.72 7.52 3.20
CA LEU A 2 0.59 7.45 2.25
C LEU A 2 -0.72 8.16 2.63
N SER A 3 -0.95 8.49 3.91
CA SER A 3 -2.08 9.33 4.33
C SER A 3 -1.77 10.84 4.25
N GLY A 4 -0.48 11.20 4.30
CA GLY A 4 -0.03 12.59 4.42
C GLY A 4 -0.46 13.33 5.67
N VAL A 5 -0.91 12.59 6.70
CA VAL A 5 -1.35 13.13 8.00
C VAL A 5 -0.51 12.49 9.10
N LEU A 6 -0.10 13.29 10.09
CA LEU A 6 0.56 12.78 11.28
C LEU A 6 -0.43 11.95 12.10
N HIS A 7 0.01 10.83 12.67
CA HIS A 7 -0.87 9.97 13.46
C HIS A 7 -1.57 10.73 14.60
N SER A 8 -0.87 11.68 15.24
CA SER A 8 -1.41 12.54 16.29
C SER A 8 -2.54 13.46 15.83
N GLU A 9 -2.54 13.86 14.56
CA GLU A 9 -3.55 14.77 13.96
C GLU A 9 -4.70 14.01 13.29
N ALA A 10 -4.59 12.69 13.17
CA ALA A 10 -5.51 11.92 12.34
C ALA A 10 -6.91 11.80 12.98
N ARG A 11 -7.01 11.89 14.31
CA ARG A 11 -8.28 11.91 15.06
C ARG A 11 -9.16 13.10 14.73
N ASP A 12 -8.56 14.26 14.43
CA ASP A 12 -9.29 15.50 14.14
C ASP A 12 -9.69 15.64 12.67
N ARG A 13 -9.45 14.60 11.86
CA ARG A 13 -9.67 14.63 10.42
C ARG A 13 -10.58 13.49 10.00
N LYS A 14 -11.77 13.84 9.51
CA LYS A 14 -12.80 12.89 8.99
C LYS A 14 -12.26 11.86 7.98
N ASN A 15 -11.22 12.21 7.21
CA ASN A 15 -10.54 11.32 6.27
C ASN A 15 -9.02 11.20 6.54
N GLY A 16 -8.52 11.63 7.70
CA GLY A 16 -7.08 11.74 7.96
C GLY A 16 -6.35 10.40 8.06
N ASN A 17 -7.08 9.30 8.26
CA ASN A 17 -6.50 7.98 8.39
C ASN A 17 -6.38 7.23 7.06
N VAL A 18 -7.14 7.60 6.01
CA VAL A 18 -7.13 6.80 4.78
C VAL A 18 -5.81 6.99 4.04
N ALA A 19 -5.14 5.89 3.71
CA ALA A 19 -3.95 5.91 2.87
C ALA A 19 -4.35 5.99 1.39
N ILE A 20 -3.53 6.62 0.54
CA ILE A 20 -3.87 6.88 -0.87
C ILE A 20 -4.16 5.58 -1.64
N ASP A 21 -3.45 4.49 -1.35
CA ASP A 21 -3.68 3.17 -1.93
C ASP A 21 -5.10 2.65 -1.61
N GLN A 22 -5.56 2.82 -0.37
CA GLN A 22 -6.90 2.41 0.04
C GLN A 22 -7.98 3.35 -0.51
N TYR A 23 -7.70 4.66 -0.53
CA TYR A 23 -8.59 5.64 -1.15
C TYR A 23 -8.83 5.33 -2.63
N LEU A 24 -7.77 4.98 -3.37
CA LEU A 24 -7.85 4.60 -4.77
C LEU A 24 -8.53 3.23 -4.94
N ALA A 25 -8.26 2.27 -4.05
CA ALA A 25 -8.90 0.95 -4.07
C ALA A 25 -10.41 1.01 -3.87
N GLU A 26 -10.92 1.97 -3.09
CA GLU A 26 -12.37 2.21 -2.97
C GLU A 26 -13.02 2.63 -4.29
N LYS A 27 -12.26 3.21 -5.22
CA LYS A 27 -12.75 3.76 -6.49
C LYS A 27 -12.60 2.79 -7.65
N VAL A 28 -11.45 2.15 -7.78
CA VAL A 28 -11.13 1.29 -8.94
C VAL A 28 -10.95 -0.18 -8.57
N GLY A 29 -10.77 -0.50 -7.29
CA GLY A 29 -10.44 -1.86 -6.83
C GLY A 29 -11.56 -2.88 -7.01
N ASN A 30 -12.77 -2.46 -7.41
CA ASN A 30 -13.87 -3.36 -7.74
C ASN A 30 -13.76 -3.99 -9.13
N GLN A 31 -12.81 -3.53 -9.95
CA GLN A 31 -12.55 -4.00 -11.31
C GLN A 31 -11.59 -5.18 -11.34
N THR A 32 -10.88 -5.45 -10.23
CA THR A 32 -9.90 -6.53 -10.11
C THR A 32 -10.24 -7.47 -8.96
N ARG A 33 -9.58 -8.64 -8.93
CA ARG A 33 -9.78 -9.64 -7.87
C ARG A 33 -9.36 -9.12 -6.50
N PHE A 34 -8.23 -8.43 -6.45
CA PHE A 34 -7.71 -7.79 -5.24
C PHE A 34 -7.83 -6.28 -5.39
N PRO A 35 -8.60 -5.59 -4.52
CA PRO A 35 -8.74 -4.13 -4.58
C PRO A 35 -7.41 -3.40 -4.42
N SER A 36 -6.56 -3.94 -3.57
CA SER A 36 -5.16 -3.56 -3.42
C SER A 36 -4.36 -4.75 -2.88
N LEU A 37 -3.06 -4.74 -3.10
CA LEU A 37 -2.10 -5.62 -2.44
C LEU A 37 -1.19 -4.78 -1.54
N THR A 38 -1.20 -5.06 -0.23
CA THR A 38 -0.26 -4.47 0.73
C THR A 38 0.78 -5.54 1.05
N VAL A 39 2.05 -5.24 0.83
CA VAL A 39 3.19 -6.13 1.00
C VAL A 39 4.20 -5.44 1.91
N GLY A 40 4.86 -6.19 2.79
CA GLY A 40 5.78 -5.63 3.78
C GLY A 40 5.99 -6.59 4.94
N SER A 41 6.47 -6.14 6.08
CA SER A 41 6.71 -7.01 7.23
C SER A 41 5.67 -6.83 8.34
N GLU A 42 5.35 -7.89 9.09
CA GLU A 42 4.64 -7.78 10.38
C GLU A 42 5.62 -7.73 11.57
N GLY A 43 6.90 -7.97 11.34
CA GLY A 43 7.95 -7.88 12.36
C GLY A 43 8.48 -6.45 12.49
N GLY A 44 9.03 -6.12 13.66
CA GLY A 44 9.68 -4.84 13.93
C GLY A 44 8.94 -3.97 14.96
N ILE A 45 9.41 -2.74 15.12
CA ILE A 45 8.86 -1.77 16.08
C ILE A 45 7.39 -1.50 15.73
N HIS A 46 6.53 -1.39 16.75
CA HIS A 46 5.08 -1.14 16.62
C HIS A 46 4.29 -2.22 15.83
N GLY A 47 4.83 -3.44 15.67
CA GLY A 47 4.15 -4.52 14.95
C GLY A 47 4.32 -4.46 13.43
N GLY A 48 5.43 -3.88 12.97
CA GLY A 48 5.89 -3.91 11.58
C GLY A 48 5.31 -2.80 10.70
N CYS A 49 5.12 -3.11 9.42
CA CYS A 49 4.70 -2.20 8.38
C CYS A 49 3.26 -1.72 8.56
N GLN A 50 3.08 -0.40 8.59
CA GLN A 50 1.81 0.28 8.87
C GLN A 50 1.50 1.37 7.82
N LEU A 51 1.82 1.13 6.56
CA LEU A 51 1.62 2.11 5.49
C LEU A 51 0.15 2.29 5.05
N SER A 52 -0.60 1.19 5.00
CA SER A 52 -1.96 1.13 4.43
C SER A 52 -3.04 1.14 5.51
N TRP A 53 -3.97 2.08 5.41
CA TRP A 53 -5.08 2.26 6.36
C TRP A 53 -6.37 2.55 5.63
N THR A 54 -7.45 1.87 6.02
CA THR A 54 -8.79 2.10 5.46
C THR A 54 -9.35 3.45 5.91
N ARG A 55 -10.41 3.91 5.25
CA ARG A 55 -11.16 5.11 5.68
C ARG A 55 -11.73 4.98 7.09
N SER A 56 -12.10 3.77 7.48
CA SER A 56 -12.52 3.41 8.85
C SER A 56 -11.38 3.41 9.88
N GLY A 57 -10.15 3.76 9.49
CA GLY A 57 -9.01 3.84 10.40
C GLY A 57 -8.45 2.46 10.79
N VAL A 58 -8.70 1.44 9.99
CA VAL A 58 -8.22 0.07 10.24
C VAL A 58 -6.95 -0.17 9.43
N ARG A 59 -5.88 -0.62 10.10
CA ARG A 59 -4.65 -1.06 9.44
C ARG A 59 -4.95 -2.20 8.48
N VAL A 60 -4.47 -2.10 7.25
CA VAL A 60 -4.50 -3.22 6.30
C VAL A 60 -3.22 -4.05 6.53
N PRO A 61 -3.33 -5.31 6.99
CA PRO A 61 -2.15 -6.12 7.28
C PRO A 61 -1.40 -6.45 5.98
N PRO A 62 -0.05 -6.34 5.98
CA PRO A 62 0.75 -6.67 4.82
C PRO A 62 0.82 -8.20 4.60
N ILE A 63 0.98 -8.60 3.35
CA ILE A 63 1.43 -9.94 2.99
C ILE A 63 2.94 -9.97 3.18
N THR A 64 3.42 -10.91 4.00
CA THR A 64 4.79 -10.86 4.53
C THR A 64 5.82 -11.54 3.65
N ASN A 65 5.49 -12.71 3.10
CA ASN A 65 6.47 -13.53 2.41
C ASN A 65 6.12 -13.77 0.93
N PRO A 66 7.11 -14.02 0.07
CA PRO A 66 6.90 -14.34 -1.34
C PRO A 66 5.96 -15.53 -1.56
N GLY A 67 6.11 -16.62 -0.79
CA GLY A 67 5.28 -17.80 -0.92
C GLY A 67 3.80 -17.52 -0.62
N ASP A 68 3.52 -16.63 0.34
CA ASP A 68 2.16 -16.25 0.72
C ASP A 68 1.51 -15.35 -0.34
N LEU A 69 2.30 -14.42 -0.91
CA LEU A 69 1.86 -13.58 -2.02
C LEU A 69 1.61 -14.43 -3.27
N PHE A 70 2.48 -15.38 -3.56
CA PHE A 70 2.30 -16.36 -4.65
C PHE A 70 1.00 -17.14 -4.49
N ASP A 71 0.75 -17.73 -3.31
CA ASP A 71 -0.48 -18.48 -3.05
C ASP A 71 -1.72 -17.60 -3.21
N ARG A 72 -1.63 -16.35 -2.75
CA ARG A 72 -2.71 -15.38 -2.92
C ARG A 72 -2.99 -15.10 -4.39
N LEU A 73 -1.96 -14.97 -5.24
CA LEU A 73 -2.12 -14.64 -6.66
C LEU A 73 -2.53 -15.83 -7.52
N PHE A 74 -1.97 -17.02 -7.29
CA PHE A 74 -2.03 -18.12 -8.26
C PHE A 74 -2.68 -19.40 -7.73
N SER A 75 -2.66 -19.65 -6.41
CA SER A 75 -3.20 -20.91 -5.86
C SER A 75 -4.73 -20.88 -5.83
N ASN A 76 -5.37 -21.74 -6.63
CA ASN A 76 -6.82 -21.89 -6.67
C ASN A 76 -7.33 -22.75 -5.50
N ASP A 77 -8.46 -22.36 -4.92
CA ASP A 77 -9.16 -23.19 -3.92
C ASP A 77 -9.64 -24.49 -4.58
N SER A 78 -9.58 -25.60 -3.84
CA SER A 78 -10.20 -26.86 -4.26
C SER A 78 -11.73 -26.69 -4.43
N PRO A 79 -12.41 -27.50 -5.26
CA PRO A 79 -13.87 -27.42 -5.41
C PRO A 79 -14.63 -27.46 -4.09
N LYS A 80 -14.16 -28.30 -3.14
CA LYS A 80 -14.71 -28.40 -1.78
C LYS A 80 -14.54 -27.08 -1.01
N ARG A 81 -13.33 -26.50 -0.99
CA ARG A 81 -13.07 -25.24 -0.27
C ARG A 81 -13.83 -24.06 -0.87
N ARG A 82 -14.00 -24.03 -2.20
CA ARG A 82 -14.84 -23.03 -2.88
C ARG A 82 -16.29 -23.07 -2.40
N LEU A 83 -16.88 -24.26 -2.24
CA LEU A 83 -18.24 -24.43 -1.73
C LEU A 83 -18.36 -23.99 -0.27
N GLU A 84 -17.40 -24.38 0.59
CA GLU A 84 -17.35 -23.93 1.98
C GLU A 84 -17.26 -22.40 2.09
N ARG A 85 -16.36 -21.78 1.32
CA ARG A 85 -16.18 -20.32 1.31
C ARG A 85 -17.43 -19.58 0.80
N LYS A 86 -18.17 -20.16 -0.16
CA LYS A 86 -19.48 -19.63 -0.59
C LYS A 86 -20.49 -19.66 0.57
N GLY A 87 -20.51 -20.73 1.36
CA GLY A 87 -21.31 -20.84 2.59
C GLY A 87 -20.92 -19.80 3.64
N GLU A 88 -19.63 -19.69 3.95
CA GLU A 88 -19.07 -18.70 4.89
C GLU A 88 -19.44 -17.27 4.48
N ASN A 89 -19.30 -16.92 3.19
CA ASN A 89 -19.66 -15.59 2.67
C ASN A 89 -21.16 -15.30 2.79
N ARG A 90 -22.04 -16.31 2.63
CA ARG A 90 -23.50 -16.14 2.82
C ARG A 90 -23.82 -15.90 4.29
N LEU A 91 -23.23 -16.69 5.19
CA LEU A 91 -23.41 -16.54 6.63
C LEU A 91 -22.91 -15.17 7.12
N GLN A 92 -21.71 -14.77 6.71
CA GLN A 92 -21.15 -13.45 7.04
C GLN A 92 -22.07 -12.32 6.58
N LYS A 93 -22.64 -12.40 5.37
CA LYS A 93 -23.60 -11.41 4.90
C LYS A 93 -24.83 -11.35 5.81
N SER A 94 -25.44 -12.49 6.14
CA SER A 94 -26.62 -12.53 7.01
C SER A 94 -26.36 -11.98 8.41
N ILE A 95 -25.17 -12.23 8.97
CA ILE A 95 -24.76 -11.66 10.26
C ILE A 95 -24.63 -10.14 10.15
N LEU A 96 -23.99 -9.63 9.09
CA LEU A 96 -23.84 -8.18 8.89
C LEU A 96 -25.18 -7.49 8.68
N ASP A 97 -26.10 -8.09 7.92
CA ASP A 97 -27.46 -7.56 7.71
C ASP A 97 -28.19 -7.41 9.07
N ALA A 98 -28.15 -8.43 9.93
CA ALA A 98 -28.77 -8.40 11.26
C ALA A 98 -28.14 -7.32 12.17
N VAL A 99 -26.81 -7.28 12.23
CA VAL A 99 -26.06 -6.32 13.04
C VAL A 99 -26.31 -4.87 12.56
N ASN A 100 -26.41 -4.66 11.25
CA ASN A 100 -26.70 -3.35 10.66
C ASN A 100 -28.11 -2.86 11.05
N ASP A 101 -29.10 -3.75 11.08
CA ASP A 101 -30.47 -3.39 11.47
C ASP A 101 -30.59 -3.06 12.96
N GLU A 102 -29.89 -3.80 13.84
CA GLU A 102 -29.78 -3.47 15.26
C GLU A 102 -29.10 -2.11 15.48
N ALA A 103 -27.97 -1.87 14.82
CA ALA A 103 -27.23 -0.62 14.91
C ALA A 103 -28.08 0.58 14.43
N LYS A 104 -28.89 0.42 13.37
CA LYS A 104 -29.84 1.46 12.92
C LYS A 104 -30.91 1.76 13.96
N GLY A 105 -31.38 0.73 14.68
CA GLY A 105 -32.30 0.89 15.81
C GLY A 105 -31.69 1.71 16.95
N LEU A 106 -30.42 1.43 17.28
CA LEU A 106 -29.67 2.14 18.32
C LEU A 106 -29.37 3.60 17.92
N SER A 107 -29.01 3.87 16.66
CA SER A 107 -28.74 5.23 16.15
C SER A 107 -29.89 6.22 16.37
N LYS A 108 -31.13 5.73 16.47
CA LYS A 108 -32.33 6.55 16.77
C LYS A 108 -32.48 6.94 18.25
N LYS A 109 -31.73 6.29 19.14
CA LYS A 109 -31.88 6.39 20.61
C LYS A 109 -30.68 7.04 21.31
N VAL A 110 -29.60 7.32 20.59
CA VAL A 110 -28.35 7.84 21.15
C VAL A 110 -28.19 9.34 20.93
N ASN A 111 -27.27 9.96 21.68
CA ASN A 111 -26.92 11.37 21.54
C ASN A 111 -26.05 11.61 20.28
N LEU A 112 -25.65 12.86 20.05
CA LEU A 112 -24.88 13.24 18.85
C LEU A 112 -23.49 12.58 18.80
N GLU A 113 -22.75 12.54 19.91
CA GLU A 113 -21.39 11.99 19.99
C GLU A 113 -21.38 10.47 19.73
N ASP A 114 -22.31 9.75 20.35
CA ASP A 114 -22.50 8.31 20.12
C ASP A 114 -22.93 8.02 18.68
N ARG A 115 -23.68 8.95 18.06
CA ARG A 115 -24.10 8.81 16.66
C ARG A 115 -22.93 8.89 15.70
N GLU A 116 -21.96 9.76 15.96
CA GLU A 116 -20.72 9.85 15.17
C GLU A 116 -19.91 8.53 15.27
N LYS A 117 -19.85 7.92 16.46
CA LYS A 117 -19.22 6.61 16.64
C LYS A 117 -19.96 5.49 15.93
N LEU A 118 -21.29 5.52 15.93
CA LEU A 118 -22.08 4.58 15.13
C LEU A 118 -21.86 4.77 13.62
N ASP A 119 -21.66 6.00 13.14
CA ASP A 119 -21.36 6.26 11.74
C ASP A 119 -19.99 5.69 11.32
N GLU A 120 -18.97 5.75 12.17
CA GLU A 120 -17.69 5.03 11.99
C GLU A 120 -17.93 3.51 11.88
N TYR A 121 -18.77 2.97 12.77
CA TYR A 121 -19.13 1.55 12.77
C TYR A 121 -19.87 1.12 11.50
N PHE A 122 -20.86 1.88 11.04
CA PHE A 122 -21.56 1.61 9.79
C PHE A 122 -20.63 1.66 8.58
N THR A 123 -19.63 2.54 8.61
CA THR A 123 -18.60 2.60 7.56
C THR A 123 -17.78 1.30 7.52
N SER A 124 -17.36 0.80 8.68
CA SER A 124 -16.68 -0.50 8.79
C SER A 124 -17.52 -1.67 8.26
N ILE A 125 -18.83 -1.71 8.59
CA ILE A 125 -19.74 -2.75 8.06
C ILE A 125 -19.78 -2.71 6.53
N ARG A 126 -19.96 -1.53 5.94
CA ARG A 126 -20.01 -1.37 4.47
C ARG A 126 -18.69 -1.81 3.80
N ASP A 127 -17.55 -1.58 4.43
CA ASP A 127 -16.25 -2.05 3.93
C ASP A 127 -16.20 -3.59 3.88
N VAL A 128 -16.72 -4.27 4.91
CA VAL A 128 -16.79 -5.74 4.95
C VAL A 128 -17.77 -6.28 3.92
N GLU A 129 -18.94 -5.66 3.76
CA GLU A 129 -19.94 -6.04 2.74
C GLU A 129 -19.35 -5.98 1.33
N LYS A 130 -18.69 -4.88 0.98
CA LYS A 130 -18.00 -4.73 -0.32
C LYS A 130 -16.96 -5.82 -0.56
N ARG A 131 -16.16 -6.16 0.48
CA ARG A 131 -15.18 -7.25 0.40
C ARG A 131 -15.84 -8.63 0.21
N ILE A 132 -16.98 -8.88 0.84
CA ILE A 132 -17.76 -10.12 0.62
C ILE A 132 -18.29 -10.16 -0.82
N GLU A 133 -18.85 -9.05 -1.32
CA GLU A 133 -19.36 -8.97 -2.68
C GLU A 133 -18.27 -9.25 -3.71
N LEU A 134 -17.10 -8.64 -3.56
CA LEU A 134 -15.95 -8.89 -4.44
C LEU A 134 -15.48 -10.34 -4.38
N ARG A 135 -15.34 -10.91 -3.18
CA ARG A 135 -15.01 -12.34 -3.02
C ARG A 135 -16.00 -13.23 -3.75
N ARG A 136 -17.29 -12.91 -3.71
CA ARG A 136 -18.32 -13.67 -4.44
C ARG A 136 -18.19 -13.51 -5.95
N ARG A 137 -17.99 -12.29 -6.44
CA ARG A 137 -17.82 -11.99 -7.87
C ARG A 137 -16.66 -12.79 -8.47
N TRP A 138 -15.54 -12.86 -7.76
CA TRP A 138 -14.33 -13.53 -8.22
C TRP A 138 -14.21 -15.01 -7.81
N ALA A 139 -15.17 -15.56 -7.05
CA ALA A 139 -15.10 -16.93 -6.53
C ALA A 139 -15.10 -18.01 -7.63
N ASP A 140 -15.74 -17.71 -8.76
CA ASP A 140 -15.91 -18.64 -9.88
C ASP A 140 -14.99 -18.36 -11.07
N HIS A 141 -14.31 -17.20 -11.06
CA HIS A 141 -13.25 -16.93 -12.00
C HIS A 141 -11.98 -17.67 -11.55
N PRO A 142 -11.26 -18.38 -12.44
CA PRO A 142 -9.95 -18.93 -12.09
C PRO A 142 -8.95 -17.80 -11.81
N LYS A 143 -7.96 -18.08 -10.97
CA LYS A 143 -6.75 -17.26 -10.89
C LYS A 143 -5.88 -17.48 -12.13
N PRO A 144 -5.03 -16.51 -12.52
CA PRO A 144 -4.07 -16.70 -13.60
C PRO A 144 -3.12 -17.87 -13.28
N ASN A 145 -2.54 -18.46 -14.33
CA ASN A 145 -1.47 -19.45 -14.16
C ASN A 145 -0.18 -18.74 -13.77
N ALA A 146 0.56 -19.31 -12.82
CA ALA A 146 1.86 -18.78 -12.44
C ALA A 146 2.89 -19.06 -13.55
N PRO A 147 3.69 -18.07 -13.98
CA PRO A 147 4.79 -18.30 -14.92
C PRO A 147 6.07 -18.80 -14.23
N LEU A 148 6.05 -18.95 -12.91
CA LEU A 148 7.13 -19.49 -12.09
C LEU A 148 6.58 -20.48 -11.05
N ASP A 149 7.46 -21.32 -10.52
CA ASP A 149 7.16 -22.13 -9.35
C ASP A 149 6.98 -21.29 -8.09
N LYS A 150 6.30 -21.85 -7.08
CA LYS A 150 6.13 -21.18 -5.79
C LYS A 150 7.51 -20.88 -5.17
N PRO A 151 7.84 -19.60 -4.89
CA PRO A 151 9.12 -19.25 -4.31
C PRO A 151 9.19 -19.71 -2.84
N ALA A 152 10.41 -20.07 -2.41
CA ALA A 152 10.72 -20.27 -1.01
C ALA A 152 10.83 -18.92 -0.28
N ASN A 153 10.47 -18.90 1.00
CA ASN A 153 10.69 -17.75 1.88
C ASN A 153 12.10 -17.87 2.46
N LYS A 154 12.99 -16.91 2.17
CA LYS A 154 14.39 -16.97 2.59
C LYS A 154 14.70 -15.94 3.66
N ASN A 155 14.88 -14.69 3.26
CA ASN A 155 15.20 -13.56 4.12
C ASN A 155 14.87 -12.26 3.40
N THR A 156 14.81 -11.14 4.13
CA THR A 156 14.33 -9.87 3.59
C THR A 156 15.12 -9.33 2.41
N VAL A 157 16.41 -9.69 2.29
CA VAL A 157 17.25 -9.31 1.14
C VAL A 157 16.86 -10.18 -0.05
N ASP A 158 17.00 -11.50 0.04
CA ASP A 158 16.73 -12.40 -1.09
C ASP A 158 15.25 -12.39 -1.54
N ASP A 159 14.33 -12.09 -0.63
CA ASP A 159 12.89 -12.08 -0.88
C ASP A 159 12.41 -10.78 -1.54
N LEU A 160 13.10 -9.65 -1.31
CA LEU A 160 12.72 -8.34 -1.89
C LEU A 160 12.56 -8.36 -3.42
N PRO A 161 13.53 -8.85 -4.22
CA PRO A 161 13.37 -8.92 -5.67
C PRO A 161 12.23 -9.86 -6.10
N ILE A 162 11.94 -10.91 -5.32
CA ILE A 162 10.83 -11.83 -5.61
C ILE A 162 9.49 -11.16 -5.31
N LEU A 163 9.38 -10.38 -4.23
CA LEU A 163 8.18 -9.58 -3.94
C LEU A 163 7.90 -8.58 -5.06
N TYR A 164 8.94 -7.92 -5.59
CA TYR A 164 8.80 -7.05 -6.76
C TYR A 164 8.33 -7.81 -8.01
N GLU A 165 8.89 -8.99 -8.31
CA GLU A 165 8.44 -9.81 -9.43
C GLU A 165 6.97 -10.22 -9.28
N LEU A 166 6.55 -10.66 -8.09
CA LEU A 166 5.16 -11.03 -7.83
C LEU A 166 4.20 -9.84 -7.94
N ILE A 167 4.63 -8.63 -7.54
CA ILE A 167 3.87 -7.40 -7.77
C ILE A 167 3.75 -7.10 -9.27
N ALA A 168 4.85 -7.22 -10.03
CA ALA A 168 4.81 -7.02 -11.49
C ALA A 168 3.85 -8.00 -12.17
N LEU A 169 3.85 -9.27 -11.76
CA LEU A 169 2.91 -10.28 -12.25
C LEU A 169 1.47 -10.00 -11.84
N ALA A 170 1.24 -9.50 -10.63
CA ALA A 170 -0.10 -9.11 -10.18
C ALA A 170 -0.68 -7.97 -11.04
N LEU A 171 0.16 -7.02 -11.44
CA LEU A 171 -0.21 -5.95 -12.37
C LEU A 171 -0.42 -6.49 -13.79
N GLN A 172 0.53 -7.29 -14.30
CA GLN A 172 0.48 -7.89 -15.65
C GLN A 172 -0.78 -8.73 -15.87
N THR A 173 -1.26 -9.41 -14.84
CA THR A 173 -2.43 -10.31 -14.92
C THR A 173 -3.75 -9.60 -14.57
N ASP A 174 -3.74 -8.28 -14.37
CA ASP A 174 -4.85 -7.47 -13.84
C ASP A 174 -5.47 -8.09 -12.56
N SER A 175 -4.63 -8.76 -11.75
CA SER A 175 -5.05 -9.32 -10.45
C SER A 175 -5.31 -8.19 -9.45
N THR A 176 -4.57 -7.08 -9.57
CA THR A 176 -4.81 -5.81 -8.91
C THR A 176 -4.30 -4.66 -9.78
N ARG A 177 -4.82 -3.45 -9.55
CA ARG A 177 -4.28 -2.21 -10.13
C ARG A 177 -3.53 -1.36 -9.12
N ILE A 178 -3.51 -1.78 -7.85
CA ILE A 178 -2.91 -1.02 -6.75
C ILE A 178 -2.08 -1.99 -5.90
N ALA A 179 -0.78 -1.76 -5.83
CA ALA A 179 0.12 -2.49 -4.96
C ALA A 179 0.95 -1.50 -4.13
N THR A 180 1.17 -1.84 -2.87
CA THR A 180 2.00 -1.08 -1.93
C THR A 180 3.01 -2.04 -1.32
N LEU A 181 4.29 -1.68 -1.40
CA LEU A 181 5.38 -2.39 -0.74
C LEU A 181 6.05 -1.46 0.26
N GLU A 182 6.06 -1.85 1.54
CA GLU A 182 6.82 -1.16 2.58
C GLU A 182 8.06 -2.00 2.95
N VAL A 183 9.24 -1.41 2.78
CA VAL A 183 10.49 -1.99 3.30
C VAL A 183 10.68 -1.50 4.74
N GLY A 184 10.15 -2.26 5.70
CA GLY A 184 10.13 -1.88 7.11
C GLY A 184 11.47 -2.02 7.84
N GLY A 185 11.51 -1.54 9.08
CA GLY A 185 12.71 -1.59 9.94
C GLY A 185 13.17 -3.00 10.35
N SER A 186 12.35 -4.03 10.08
CA SER A 186 12.70 -5.45 10.23
C SER A 186 13.49 -6.01 9.05
N PHE A 187 13.75 -5.21 8.01
CA PHE A 187 14.72 -5.56 6.98
C PHE A 187 16.08 -5.84 7.64
N LEU A 188 16.65 -7.02 7.41
CA LEU A 188 17.87 -7.52 8.06
C LEU A 188 19.11 -7.17 7.24
N PRO A 189 19.90 -6.15 7.64
CA PRO A 189 21.13 -5.78 6.93
C PRO A 189 22.21 -6.87 7.03
N GLN A 190 22.08 -7.80 7.98
CA GLN A 190 22.98 -8.92 8.19
C GLN A 190 23.09 -9.81 6.95
N ASN A 191 22.02 -9.94 6.17
CA ASN A 191 22.04 -10.66 4.90
C ASN A 191 22.85 -9.95 3.80
N LEU A 192 23.25 -8.70 4.02
CA LEU A 192 24.23 -7.95 3.21
C LEU A 192 25.62 -7.90 3.87
N GLY A 193 25.83 -8.64 4.96
CA GLY A 193 27.07 -8.62 5.73
C GLY A 193 27.26 -7.38 6.61
N ILE A 194 26.16 -6.73 7.03
CA ILE A 194 26.18 -5.56 7.91
C ILE A 194 25.73 -5.98 9.32
N ASP A 195 26.60 -5.84 10.31
CA ASP A 195 26.36 -6.27 11.70
C ASP A 195 25.68 -5.20 12.56
N LYS A 196 24.64 -4.56 12.02
CA LYS A 196 23.81 -3.54 12.71
C LYS A 196 22.36 -3.64 12.21
N SER A 197 21.41 -3.24 13.05
CA SER A 197 19.99 -3.18 12.63
C SER A 197 19.74 -1.99 11.70
N TYR A 198 18.78 -2.10 10.78
CA TYR A 198 18.44 -1.00 9.87
C TYR A 198 18.02 0.26 10.64
N HIS A 199 17.21 0.09 11.69
CA HIS A 199 16.82 1.20 12.55
C HIS A 199 18.02 1.88 13.22
N SER A 200 18.99 1.12 13.74
CA SER A 200 20.19 1.71 14.35
C SER A 200 21.04 2.48 13.33
N LEU A 201 21.12 2.00 12.09
CA LEU A 201 21.86 2.67 11.01
C LEU A 201 21.24 4.01 10.63
N SER A 202 19.91 4.15 10.66
CA SER A 202 19.26 5.43 10.36
C SER A 202 19.54 6.50 11.43
N HIS A 203 19.87 6.09 12.66
CA HIS A 203 20.35 6.93 13.76
C HIS A 203 21.89 7.04 13.79
N HIS A 204 22.52 7.24 12.63
CA HIS A 204 23.98 7.12 12.45
C HIS A 204 24.83 8.11 13.28
N GLY A 205 24.28 9.20 13.80
CA GLY A 205 25.01 10.15 14.65
C GLY A 205 26.24 10.77 13.97
N ASN A 206 26.18 10.91 12.63
CA ASN A 206 27.31 11.32 11.77
C ASN A 206 28.54 10.41 11.79
N LYS A 207 28.41 9.16 12.27
CA LYS A 207 29.51 8.19 12.23
C LYS A 207 29.70 7.65 10.82
N ALA A 208 30.92 7.75 10.30
CA ALA A 208 31.24 7.41 8.90
C ALA A 208 30.98 5.92 8.57
N ASP A 209 31.25 5.01 9.51
CA ASP A 209 31.00 3.58 9.37
C ASP A 209 29.50 3.27 9.23
N ALA A 210 28.68 3.86 10.11
CA ALA A 210 27.23 3.70 10.07
C ALA A 210 26.62 4.30 8.79
N ILE A 211 27.12 5.45 8.33
CA ILE A 211 26.68 6.05 7.05
C ILE A 211 27.06 5.14 5.87
N THR A 212 28.27 4.59 5.86
CA THR A 212 28.73 3.70 4.78
C THR A 212 27.86 2.43 4.71
N ASP A 213 27.55 1.83 5.86
CA ASP A 213 26.66 0.67 5.96
C ASP A 213 25.23 1.01 5.49
N LEU A 214 24.71 2.17 5.90
CA LEU A 214 23.39 2.66 5.48
C LEU A 214 23.33 2.87 3.97
N ILE A 215 24.34 3.50 3.38
CA ILE A 215 24.45 3.70 1.92
C ILE A 215 24.46 2.35 1.21
N LYS A 216 25.23 1.37 1.68
CA LYS A 216 25.29 0.03 1.09
C LYS A 216 23.90 -0.64 1.09
N LEU A 217 23.18 -0.56 2.20
CA LEU A 217 21.84 -1.12 2.34
C LEU A 217 20.82 -0.41 1.44
N GLU A 218 20.78 0.92 1.45
CA GLU A 218 19.79 1.69 0.68
C GLU A 218 20.09 1.61 -0.83
N THR A 219 21.36 1.52 -1.21
CA THR A 219 21.76 1.25 -2.60
C THR A 219 21.20 -0.08 -3.09
N TYR A 220 21.31 -1.15 -2.29
CA TYR A 220 20.71 -2.44 -2.63
C TYR A 220 19.19 -2.35 -2.85
N GLN A 221 18.48 -1.61 -1.99
CA GLN A 221 17.03 -1.42 -2.11
C GLN A 221 16.67 -0.64 -3.40
N ILE A 222 17.40 0.43 -3.70
CA ILE A 222 17.21 1.24 -4.91
C ILE A 222 17.56 0.43 -6.17
N GLU A 223 18.57 -0.43 -6.13
CA GLU A 223 18.89 -1.35 -7.23
C GLU A 223 17.75 -2.33 -7.50
N GLN A 224 17.11 -2.89 -6.47
CA GLN A 224 15.96 -3.78 -6.65
C GLN A 224 14.75 -3.01 -7.19
N TYR A 225 14.54 -1.77 -6.72
CA TYR A 225 13.53 -0.88 -7.29
C TYR A 225 13.80 -0.59 -8.78
N GLY A 226 15.05 -0.31 -9.17
CA GLY A 226 15.43 -0.11 -10.57
C GLY A 226 15.17 -1.34 -11.43
N LYS A 227 15.49 -2.55 -10.93
CA LYS A 227 15.16 -3.82 -11.60
C LYS A 227 13.65 -4.00 -11.75
N PHE A 228 12.85 -3.63 -10.75
CA PHE A 228 11.39 -3.66 -10.83
C PHE A 228 10.86 -2.72 -11.92
N LEU A 229 11.38 -1.49 -12.03
CA LEU A 229 11.00 -0.59 -13.12
C LEU A 229 11.38 -1.17 -14.49
N GLY A 230 12.59 -1.72 -14.63
CA GLY A 230 13.01 -2.41 -15.86
C GLY A 230 12.15 -3.62 -16.19
N ARG A 231 11.66 -4.34 -15.17
CA ARG A 231 10.72 -5.45 -15.32
C ARG A 231 9.36 -4.99 -15.82
N LEU A 232 8.82 -3.88 -15.33
CA LEU A 232 7.58 -3.30 -15.84
C LEU A 232 7.76 -2.81 -17.29
N GLN A 233 8.90 -2.22 -17.61
CA GLN A 233 9.21 -1.76 -18.96
C GLN A 233 9.35 -2.92 -19.96
N SER A 234 9.77 -4.11 -19.52
CA SER A 234 9.91 -5.27 -20.41
C SER A 234 8.58 -5.96 -20.75
N ILE A 235 7.50 -5.62 -20.05
CA ILE A 235 6.16 -6.19 -20.28
C ILE A 235 5.41 -5.29 -21.26
N GLN A 236 4.97 -5.85 -22.39
CA GLN A 236 4.07 -5.15 -23.31
C GLN A 236 2.65 -5.09 -22.72
N ASP A 237 2.03 -3.91 -22.79
CA ASP A 237 0.67 -3.64 -22.32
C ASP A 237 -0.02 -2.65 -23.28
N GLY A 238 -0.88 -3.17 -24.14
CA GLY A 238 -1.55 -2.38 -25.18
C GLY A 238 -0.56 -1.79 -26.21
N GLU A 239 -0.57 -0.46 -26.34
CA GLU A 239 0.30 0.29 -27.27
C GLU A 239 1.68 0.63 -26.68
N GLY A 240 1.92 0.32 -25.41
CA GLY A 240 3.15 0.64 -24.71
C GLY A 240 3.62 -0.50 -23.81
N THR A 241 4.39 -0.13 -22.80
CA THR A 241 4.85 -1.06 -21.75
C THR A 241 3.97 -0.94 -20.51
N LEU A 242 3.99 -1.95 -19.64
CA LEU A 242 3.28 -1.89 -18.36
C LEU A 242 3.78 -0.73 -17.49
N LEU A 243 5.03 -0.31 -17.65
CA LEU A 243 5.55 0.89 -16.99
C LEU A 243 4.87 2.17 -17.51
N ASP A 244 4.52 2.24 -18.79
CA ASP A 244 3.84 3.41 -19.37
C ASP A 244 2.42 3.57 -18.82
N SER A 245 1.74 2.47 -18.50
CA SER A 245 0.39 2.47 -17.90
C SER A 245 0.39 2.49 -16.35
N THR A 246 1.54 2.27 -15.69
CA THR A 246 1.64 2.17 -14.23
C THR A 246 2.42 3.32 -13.61
N SER A 247 1.80 4.12 -12.74
CA SER A 247 2.51 5.11 -11.93
C SER A 247 3.17 4.45 -10.71
N VAL A 248 4.49 4.56 -10.58
CA VAL A 248 5.25 3.99 -9.46
C VAL A 248 5.83 5.10 -8.61
N LEU A 249 5.37 5.20 -7.35
CA LEU A 249 5.87 6.11 -6.34
C LEU A 249 6.82 5.37 -5.39
N PHE A 250 8.05 5.85 -5.25
CA PHE A 250 9.03 5.35 -4.28
C PHE A 250 9.54 6.50 -3.41
N GLY A 251 9.72 6.25 -2.11
CA GLY A 251 10.26 7.27 -1.22
C GLY A 251 10.03 6.99 0.25
N SER A 252 10.32 8.00 1.07
CA SER A 252 10.20 7.93 2.53
C SER A 252 9.30 9.04 3.08
N GLY A 253 8.62 8.74 4.19
CA GLY A 253 7.90 9.75 4.99
C GLY A 253 8.81 10.59 5.88
N ILE A 254 10.11 10.28 5.91
CA ILE A 254 11.13 10.96 6.70
C ILE A 254 12.24 11.41 5.73
N GLY A 255 12.58 12.70 5.75
CA GLY A 255 13.65 13.28 4.95
C GLY A 255 15.05 12.92 5.49
N SER A 256 15.21 12.88 6.82
CA SER A 256 16.42 12.37 7.47
C SER A 256 16.05 11.52 8.68
N GLY A 257 16.44 10.24 8.65
CA GLY A 257 16.27 9.31 9.78
C GLY A 257 17.03 9.76 11.03
N ASN A 258 18.22 10.35 10.86
CA ASN A 258 19.08 10.75 11.97
C ASN A 258 18.51 11.92 12.78
N SER A 259 17.82 12.85 12.11
CA SER A 259 17.23 14.04 12.74
C SER A 259 15.70 13.99 12.81
N HIS A 260 15.06 12.89 12.39
CA HIS A 260 13.60 12.70 12.38
C HIS A 260 12.84 13.83 11.65
N THR A 261 13.40 14.34 10.56
CA THR A 261 12.78 15.43 9.81
C THR A 261 11.71 14.89 8.85
N ASN A 262 10.57 15.58 8.76
CA ASN A 262 9.45 15.24 7.86
C ASN A 262 9.30 16.24 6.69
N SER A 263 10.41 16.88 6.34
CA SER A 263 10.56 17.83 5.23
C SER A 263 11.69 17.35 4.33
N ASP A 264 11.72 17.83 3.09
CA ASP A 264 12.76 17.45 2.11
C ASP A 264 12.80 15.93 1.88
N LEU A 265 11.62 15.39 1.53
CA LEU A 265 11.42 13.95 1.40
C LEU A 265 12.08 13.43 0.11
N PRO A 266 12.81 12.30 0.16
CA PRO A 266 13.32 11.65 -1.04
C PRO A 266 12.16 10.94 -1.74
N VAL A 267 11.71 11.49 -2.87
CA VAL A 267 10.57 10.97 -3.63
C VAL A 267 10.96 10.79 -5.09
N ILE A 268 10.66 9.61 -5.63
CA ILE A 268 10.83 9.24 -7.03
C ILE A 268 9.46 8.85 -7.59
N VAL A 269 9.12 9.39 -8.75
CA VAL A 269 7.96 8.96 -9.55
C VAL A 269 8.48 8.44 -10.88
N ALA A 270 8.05 7.23 -11.24
CA ALA A 270 8.41 6.57 -12.50
C ALA A 270 7.15 6.02 -13.19
N GLY A 271 7.22 5.81 -14.50
CA GLY A 271 6.12 5.26 -15.30
C GLY A 271 4.90 6.17 -15.44
N GLY A 272 3.73 5.60 -15.69
CA GLY A 272 2.45 6.28 -15.75
C GLY A 272 2.31 7.30 -16.88
N GLY A 273 3.22 7.28 -17.87
CA GLY A 273 3.25 8.20 -19.00
C GLY A 273 3.59 9.65 -18.65
N TYR A 274 4.19 9.91 -17.48
CA TYR A 274 4.73 11.23 -17.17
C TYR A 274 5.98 11.53 -18.02
N LYS A 275 6.31 12.82 -18.17
CA LYS A 275 7.61 13.23 -18.71
C LYS A 275 8.66 13.11 -17.61
N HIS A 276 9.49 12.08 -17.72
CA HIS A 276 10.55 11.75 -16.77
C HIS A 276 11.90 12.38 -17.16
N GLY A 277 12.89 12.28 -16.27
CA GLY A 277 14.26 12.76 -16.50
C GLY A 277 14.63 14.05 -15.77
N ASP A 278 13.69 14.63 -15.03
CA ASP A 278 13.88 15.91 -14.33
C ASP A 278 14.02 15.73 -12.81
N PHE A 279 14.96 16.48 -12.21
CA PHE A 279 15.02 16.67 -10.76
C PHE A 279 14.27 17.96 -10.37
N LYS A 280 13.30 17.84 -9.46
CA LYS A 280 12.52 18.97 -8.96
C LYS A 280 12.80 19.23 -7.49
N LYS A 281 13.59 20.28 -7.20
CA LYS A 281 13.71 20.81 -5.84
C LYS A 281 12.53 21.74 -5.57
N VAL A 282 11.78 21.43 -4.52
CA VAL A 282 10.62 22.24 -4.09
C VAL A 282 10.88 22.91 -2.75
N GLU A 283 10.12 23.96 -2.48
CA GLU A 283 10.15 24.62 -1.17
C GLU A 283 9.75 23.64 -0.06
N SER A 284 10.66 23.40 0.88
CA SER A 284 10.47 22.42 1.95
C SER A 284 10.01 23.05 3.28
N LYS A 285 9.98 24.39 3.36
CA LYS A 285 9.69 25.18 4.56
C LYS A 285 8.86 26.43 4.24
N GLY A 286 8.32 27.06 5.29
CA GLY A 286 7.58 28.32 5.19
C GLY A 286 6.19 28.19 4.57
N LEU A 287 5.61 29.34 4.21
CA LEU A 287 4.25 29.43 3.64
C LEU A 287 4.13 28.77 2.27
N ASN A 288 5.22 28.73 1.51
CA ASN A 288 5.27 28.14 0.16
C ASN A 288 5.63 26.65 0.17
N LYS A 289 5.69 26.00 1.35
CA LYS A 289 6.03 24.57 1.47
C LYS A 289 5.13 23.72 0.58
N VAL A 290 5.73 22.99 -0.36
CA VAL A 290 5.00 22.05 -1.22
C VAL A 290 4.72 20.77 -0.43
N ARG A 291 3.45 20.36 -0.40
CA ARG A 291 3.00 19.18 0.35
C ARG A 291 3.02 17.96 -0.54
N LEU A 292 3.55 16.84 -0.05
CA LEU A 292 3.57 15.57 -0.80
C LEU A 292 2.16 15.14 -1.25
N CYS A 293 1.12 15.45 -0.48
CA CYS A 293 -0.25 15.17 -0.87
C CYS A 293 -0.68 15.81 -2.20
N ASN A 294 -0.05 16.91 -2.63
CA ASN A 294 -0.32 17.51 -3.93
C ASN A 294 0.02 16.53 -5.07
N LEU A 295 1.08 15.72 -4.90
CA LEU A 295 1.43 14.67 -5.85
C LEU A 295 0.42 13.51 -5.80
N TYR A 296 -0.15 13.22 -4.63
CA TYR A 296 -1.18 12.18 -4.52
C TYR A 296 -2.46 12.55 -5.27
N VAL A 297 -2.80 13.84 -5.35
CA VAL A 297 -3.89 14.34 -6.21
C VAL A 297 -3.57 14.07 -7.69
N ASP A 298 -2.36 14.38 -8.14
CA ASP A 298 -1.94 14.10 -9.53
C ASP A 298 -1.98 12.61 -9.86
N LEU A 299 -1.47 11.76 -8.95
CA LEU A 299 -1.51 10.31 -9.10
C LEU A 299 -2.96 9.78 -9.18
N ALA A 300 -3.86 10.31 -8.36
CA ALA A 300 -5.27 9.93 -8.38
C ALA A 300 -5.95 10.31 -9.70
N GLN A 301 -5.77 11.56 -10.15
CA GLN A 301 -6.31 12.05 -11.42
C GLN A 301 -5.74 11.27 -12.61
N ARG A 302 -4.45 10.93 -12.58
CA ARG A 302 -3.81 10.09 -13.61
C ARG A 302 -4.42 8.70 -13.71
N MET A 303 -4.93 8.17 -12.60
CA MET A 303 -5.62 6.90 -12.54
C MET A 303 -7.14 7.02 -12.84
N GLY A 304 -7.60 8.19 -13.31
CA GLY A 304 -9.00 8.45 -13.64
C GLY A 304 -9.90 8.72 -12.43
N VAL A 305 -9.31 9.00 -11.26
CA VAL A 305 -10.05 9.37 -10.04
C VAL A 305 -10.05 10.88 -9.89
N GLU A 306 -11.12 11.51 -10.35
CA GLU A 306 -11.33 12.95 -10.22
C GLU A 306 -11.47 13.36 -8.74
N THR A 307 -10.48 14.11 -8.25
CA THR A 307 -10.46 14.70 -6.91
C THR A 307 -9.64 15.97 -6.91
N ASP A 308 -10.09 16.99 -6.18
CA ASP A 308 -9.36 18.25 -6.02
C ASP A 308 -8.45 18.24 -4.78
N PHE A 309 -8.64 17.26 -3.89
CA PHE A 309 -7.89 17.17 -2.64
C PHE A 309 -7.68 15.74 -2.18
N PHE A 310 -6.58 15.53 -1.45
CA PHE A 310 -6.31 14.31 -0.69
C PHE A 310 -5.44 14.65 0.52
N GLY A 311 -5.74 14.05 1.68
CA GLY A 311 -4.97 14.25 2.91
C GLY A 311 -4.86 15.73 3.29
N ASN A 312 -3.65 16.28 3.24
CA ASN A 312 -3.37 17.69 3.52
C ASN A 312 -3.03 18.51 2.26
N SER A 313 -3.34 18.05 1.05
CA SER A 313 -3.03 18.78 -0.19
C SER A 313 -3.57 20.21 -0.18
N THR A 314 -2.86 21.11 -0.87
CA THR A 314 -3.31 22.48 -1.16
C THR A 314 -3.64 22.69 -2.65
N GLY A 315 -3.59 21.62 -3.44
CA GLY A 315 -3.80 21.61 -4.87
C GLY A 315 -3.11 20.41 -5.50
N ARG A 316 -2.67 20.58 -6.74
CA ARG A 316 -1.87 19.62 -7.53
C ARG A 316 -0.38 19.91 -7.42
N PHE A 317 0.46 18.94 -7.77
CA PHE A 317 1.91 19.12 -7.80
C PHE A 317 2.39 19.61 -9.17
N SER A 318 1.71 19.18 -10.24
CA SER A 318 1.92 19.61 -11.62
C SER A 318 1.42 21.02 -11.94
#